data_AF-A0A2A2QQT5-F1
#
_entry.id   AF-A0A2A2QQT5-F1
#
_cell.length_a   1.000
_cell.length_b   1.000
_cell.length_c   1.000
_cell.angle_alpha   90.00
_cell.angle_beta   90.00
_cell.angle_gamma   90.00
#
_symmetry.space_group_name_H-M   'P 1'
#
loop_
_entity.id
_entity.type
_entity.pdbx_description
1 polymer ?
#
loop_
_entity_poly.entity_id
_entity_poly.type
_entity_poly.pdbx_seq_one_letter_code
_entity_poly.pdbx_strand_id
1 'polypeptide(L)'
;MVRTHQELWRFTNFGSYDSAGSGADAADPDGDGLNNLLEYALGIDPNASGVMPASLASSGANLEYSYTRSTAAKDNGVTYQIERSDTLAAGSWSTQTVTQQITATQGALETVKASVAKGNGGKRFLRLRVSAAAGN
;
A
#
# COMPACT_ATOMS: atom_id res chain seq x y z
N MET A 1 27.41 -0.14 9.46
CA MET A 1 26.00 0.29 9.54
C MET A 1 25.13 -0.89 9.12
N VAL A 2 24.02 -1.13 9.82
CA VAL A 2 23.06 -2.19 9.47
C VAL A 2 22.16 -1.66 8.35
N ARG A 3 21.96 -2.44 7.29
CA ARG A 3 21.06 -2.08 6.19
C ARG A 3 19.61 -2.23 6.62
N THR A 4 18.78 -1.28 6.22
CA THR A 4 17.32 -1.36 6.34
C THR A 4 16.77 -2.46 5.43
N HIS A 5 15.55 -2.92 5.72
CA HIS A 5 14.94 -3.94 4.87
C HIS A 5 14.67 -3.41 3.46
N GLN A 6 14.27 -2.14 3.31
CA GLN A 6 14.06 -1.54 1.99
C GLN A 6 15.36 -1.46 1.18
N GLU A 7 16.50 -1.15 1.81
CA GLU A 7 17.81 -1.21 1.12
C GLU A 7 18.14 -2.63 0.65
N LEU A 8 17.89 -3.65 1.47
CA LEU A 8 18.11 -5.06 1.09
C LEU A 8 17.19 -5.49 -0.06
N TRP A 9 15.91 -5.11 0.00
CA TRP A 9 14.95 -5.34 -1.08
C TRP A 9 15.42 -4.67 -2.37
N ARG A 10 15.88 -3.42 -2.29
CA ARG A 10 16.41 -2.69 -3.45
C ARG A 10 17.65 -3.37 -4.03
N PHE A 11 18.58 -3.81 -3.18
CA PHE A 11 19.77 -4.52 -3.63
C PHE A 11 19.43 -5.84 -4.33
N THR A 12 18.44 -6.56 -3.79
CA THR A 12 17.97 -7.84 -4.37
C THR A 12 17.39 -7.64 -5.77
N ASN A 13 16.61 -6.58 -5.97
CA ASN A 13 15.92 -6.33 -7.23
C ASN A 13 16.75 -5.55 -8.27
N PHE A 14 17.65 -4.68 -7.82
CA PHE A 14 18.33 -3.71 -8.69
C PHE A 14 19.87 -3.70 -8.55
N GLY A 15 20.42 -4.52 -7.66
CA GLY A 15 21.87 -4.61 -7.43
C GLY A 15 22.48 -3.40 -6.70
N SER A 16 21.67 -2.47 -6.19
CA SER A 16 22.11 -1.29 -5.44
C SER A 16 21.27 -1.07 -4.19
N TYR A 17 21.90 -0.58 -3.12
CA TYR A 17 21.20 -0.14 -1.91
C TYR A 17 20.59 1.26 -2.08
N ASP A 18 21.07 2.06 -3.03
CA ASP A 18 20.71 3.47 -3.18
C ASP A 18 19.36 3.65 -3.87
N SER A 19 18.51 4.54 -3.35
CA SER A 19 17.25 4.93 -4.00
C SER A 19 17.54 5.85 -5.20
N ALA A 20 17.92 5.25 -6.32
CA ALA A 20 18.31 5.95 -7.55
C ALA A 20 18.02 5.11 -8.80
N GLY A 21 17.88 5.79 -9.96
CA GLY A 21 17.59 5.13 -11.24
C GLY A 21 16.35 4.24 -11.15
N SER A 22 16.44 3.04 -11.71
CA SER A 22 15.37 2.02 -11.65
C SER A 22 15.00 1.57 -10.24
N GLY A 23 15.88 1.72 -9.25
CA GLY A 23 15.63 1.35 -7.86
C GLY A 23 15.11 2.51 -6.98
N ALA A 24 14.89 3.70 -7.54
CA ALA A 24 14.35 4.82 -6.78
C ALA A 24 12.91 4.53 -6.32
N ASP A 25 12.51 5.01 -5.15
CA ASP A 25 11.20 4.72 -4.55
C ASP A 25 10.02 5.16 -5.43
N ALA A 26 10.24 6.21 -6.22
CA ALA A 26 9.26 6.76 -7.15
C ALA A 26 9.41 6.25 -8.60
N ALA A 27 10.40 5.37 -8.87
CA ALA A 27 10.55 4.75 -10.18
C ALA A 27 9.55 3.60 -10.36
N ASP A 28 9.21 3.36 -11.63
CA ASP A 28 8.33 2.31 -12.14
C ASP A 28 9.06 1.71 -13.37
N PRO A 29 10.02 0.79 -13.14
CA PRO A 29 10.93 0.32 -14.18
C PRO A 29 10.29 -0.71 -15.12
N ASP A 30 9.23 -1.40 -14.70
CA ASP A 30 8.50 -2.38 -15.49
C ASP A 30 7.27 -1.78 -16.20
N GLY A 31 6.84 -0.58 -15.81
CA GLY A 31 5.89 0.26 -16.53
C GLY A 31 4.44 -0.09 -16.27
N ASP A 32 4.12 -0.68 -15.12
CA ASP A 32 2.77 -1.12 -14.78
C ASP A 32 1.94 -0.04 -14.03
N GLY A 33 2.56 1.09 -13.72
CA GLY A 33 1.96 2.21 -13.00
C GLY A 33 2.08 2.13 -11.48
N LEU A 34 2.74 1.10 -10.93
CA LEU A 34 3.09 0.95 -9.53
C LEU A 34 4.56 1.35 -9.37
N ASN A 35 4.83 2.26 -8.43
CA ASN A 35 6.20 2.60 -8.12
C ASN A 35 6.81 1.61 -7.12
N ASN A 36 8.13 1.55 -7.08
CA ASN A 36 8.89 0.68 -6.19
C ASN A 36 8.47 0.77 -4.71
N LEU A 37 8.05 1.95 -4.22
CA LEU A 37 7.54 2.07 -2.86
C LEU A 37 6.24 1.28 -2.67
N LEU A 38 5.29 1.37 -3.60
CA LEU A 38 4.06 0.59 -3.57
C LEU A 38 4.37 -0.91 -3.70
N GLU A 39 5.27 -1.29 -4.59
CA GLU A 39 5.60 -2.69 -4.81
C GLU A 39 6.28 -3.31 -3.60
N TYR A 40 7.25 -2.62 -3.00
CA TYR A 40 7.86 -3.00 -1.74
C TYR A 40 6.82 -3.13 -0.62
N ALA A 41 5.90 -2.16 -0.53
CA ALA A 41 4.87 -2.14 0.50
C ALA A 41 3.82 -3.24 0.33
N LEU A 42 3.51 -3.63 -0.90
CA LEU A 42 2.45 -4.59 -1.21
C LEU A 42 2.98 -6.00 -1.51
N GLY A 43 4.31 -6.17 -1.57
CA GLY A 43 4.95 -7.46 -1.85
C GLY A 43 4.86 -7.88 -3.31
N ILE A 44 4.98 -6.93 -4.23
CA ILE A 44 4.95 -7.14 -5.69
C ILE A 44 6.39 -7.18 -6.21
N ASP A 45 6.61 -7.90 -7.31
CA ASP A 45 7.92 -7.99 -7.98
C ASP A 45 8.12 -6.76 -8.87
N PRO A 46 9.10 -5.89 -8.57
CA PRO A 46 9.29 -4.63 -9.29
C PRO A 46 9.93 -4.76 -10.67
N ASN A 47 10.15 -6.00 -11.13
CA ASN A 47 10.69 -6.28 -12.46
C ASN A 47 9.66 -6.97 -13.37
N ALA A 48 8.41 -7.13 -12.91
CA ALA A 48 7.38 -7.86 -13.62
C ALA A 48 6.01 -7.22 -13.45
N SER A 49 5.45 -6.74 -14.56
CA SER A 49 4.16 -6.07 -14.59
C SER A 49 3.09 -6.81 -13.79
N GLY A 50 2.52 -6.10 -12.83
CA GLY A 50 1.54 -6.59 -11.90
C GLY A 50 0.29 -5.73 -11.85
N VAL A 51 -0.55 -6.06 -10.87
CA VAL A 51 -1.68 -5.23 -10.46
C VAL A 51 -1.69 -5.16 -8.94
N MET A 52 -2.16 -4.04 -8.41
CA MET A 52 -2.33 -3.88 -6.98
C MET A 52 -3.19 -5.03 -6.41
N PRO A 53 -2.69 -5.82 -5.44
CA PRO A 53 -3.43 -6.94 -4.83
C PRO A 53 -4.46 -6.40 -3.84
N ALA A 54 -5.47 -5.73 -4.37
CA ALA A 54 -6.55 -5.12 -3.61
C ALA A 54 -7.91 -5.36 -4.25
N SER A 55 -8.95 -5.40 -3.42
CA SER A 55 -10.33 -5.57 -3.86
C SER A 55 -11.27 -4.69 -3.05
N LEU A 56 -12.38 -4.31 -3.68
CA LEU A 56 -13.45 -3.54 -3.04
C LEU A 56 -14.76 -4.31 -3.17
N ALA A 57 -15.42 -4.55 -2.05
CA ALA A 57 -16.72 -5.20 -2.00
C ALA A 57 -17.73 -4.37 -1.19
N SER A 58 -19.01 -4.54 -1.52
CA SER A 58 -20.11 -4.04 -0.70
C SER A 58 -20.61 -5.17 0.20
N SER A 59 -20.62 -4.96 1.52
CA SER A 59 -21.00 -5.95 2.53
C SER A 59 -21.96 -5.31 3.52
N GLY A 60 -23.26 -5.64 3.42
CA GLY A 60 -24.31 -5.03 4.24
C GLY A 60 -24.30 -3.50 4.17
N ALA A 61 -24.12 -2.84 5.32
CA ALA A 61 -24.05 -1.37 5.43
C ALA A 61 -22.67 -0.78 5.09
N ASN A 62 -21.66 -1.62 4.82
CA ASN A 62 -20.27 -1.21 4.67
C ASN A 62 -19.73 -1.45 3.25
N LEU A 63 -18.70 -0.69 2.92
CA LEU A 63 -17.71 -0.99 1.91
C LEU A 63 -16.52 -1.68 2.59
N GLU A 64 -16.08 -2.81 2.05
CA GLU A 64 -14.93 -3.56 2.51
C GLU A 64 -13.82 -3.45 1.47
N TYR A 65 -12.72 -2.79 1.82
CA TYR A 65 -11.52 -2.68 1.00
C TYR A 65 -10.46 -3.62 1.56
N SER A 66 -10.07 -4.64 0.79
CA SER A 66 -9.02 -5.58 1.19
C SER A 66 -7.76 -5.33 0.39
N TYR A 67 -6.59 -5.37 1.02
CA TYR A 67 -5.29 -5.24 0.36
C TYR A 67 -4.24 -6.10 1.05
N THR A 68 -3.23 -6.53 0.30
CA THR A 68 -2.04 -7.18 0.87
C THR A 68 -1.01 -6.14 1.29
N ARG A 69 -0.31 -6.35 2.41
CA ARG A 69 0.86 -5.57 2.82
C ARG A 69 2.03 -6.45 3.24
N SER A 70 3.25 -5.96 3.03
CA SER A 70 4.48 -6.54 3.52
C SER A 70 4.67 -6.20 5.01
N THR A 71 4.82 -7.24 5.84
CA THR A 71 5.16 -7.06 7.27
C THR A 71 6.55 -6.47 7.42
N ALA A 72 7.49 -6.87 6.56
CA ALA A 72 8.83 -6.33 6.56
C ALA A 72 8.88 -4.83 6.22
N ALA A 73 8.05 -4.38 5.27
CA ALA A 73 7.91 -2.96 4.95
C ALA A 73 7.27 -2.19 6.12
N LYS A 74 6.21 -2.74 6.71
CA LYS A 74 5.56 -2.16 7.90
C LYS A 74 6.55 -2.04 9.07
N ASP A 75 7.31 -3.09 9.36
CA ASP A 75 8.30 -3.11 10.44
C ASP A 75 9.49 -2.19 10.14
N ASN A 76 9.76 -1.93 8.86
CA ASN A 76 10.72 -0.92 8.41
C ASN A 76 10.19 0.51 8.52
N GLY A 77 8.92 0.71 8.91
CA GLY A 77 8.31 2.03 9.13
C GLY A 77 7.43 2.52 7.99
N VAL A 78 7.19 1.73 6.95
CA VAL A 78 6.20 2.06 5.91
C VAL A 78 4.80 2.06 6.53
N THR A 79 4.04 3.12 6.25
CA THR A 79 2.68 3.26 6.79
C THR A 79 1.62 3.06 5.71
N TYR A 80 0.48 2.51 6.13
CA TYR A 80 -0.66 2.14 5.27
C TYR A 80 -1.91 2.77 5.84
N GLN A 81 -2.57 3.65 5.08
CA GLN A 81 -3.77 4.36 5.49
C GLN A 81 -4.87 4.20 4.45
N ILE A 82 -5.98 3.60 4.85
CA ILE A 82 -7.20 3.66 4.05
C ILE A 82 -7.89 4.99 4.32
N GLU A 83 -8.13 5.73 3.26
CA GLU A 83 -8.81 7.01 3.30
C GLU A 83 -10.11 6.92 2.48
N ARG A 84 -11.12 7.65 2.95
CA ARG A 84 -12.40 7.78 2.26
C ARG A 84 -12.67 9.21 1.84
N SER A 85 -13.44 9.37 0.77
CA SER A 85 -14.01 10.64 0.34
C SER A 85 -15.41 10.41 -0.24
N ASP A 86 -16.31 11.38 -0.08
CA ASP A 86 -17.63 11.36 -0.72
C ASP A 86 -17.66 12.17 -2.03
N THR A 87 -16.56 12.84 -2.38
CA THR A 87 -16.50 13.82 -3.50
C THR A 87 -15.32 13.66 -4.45
N LEU A 88 -14.29 12.87 -4.10
CA LEU A 88 -12.97 12.81 -4.75
C LEU A 88 -12.16 14.13 -4.75
N ALA A 89 -12.70 15.23 -4.22
CA ALA A 89 -12.02 16.53 -4.25
C ALA A 89 -10.71 16.50 -3.42
N ALA A 90 -9.74 17.32 -3.82
CA ALA A 90 -8.55 17.56 -3.00
C ALA A 90 -8.96 18.03 -1.59
N GLY A 91 -8.28 17.53 -0.55
CA GLY A 91 -8.59 17.85 0.85
C GLY A 91 -9.83 17.16 1.44
N SER A 92 -10.62 16.43 0.64
CA SER A 92 -11.82 15.71 1.13
C SER A 92 -11.53 14.32 1.70
N TRP A 93 -10.29 13.85 1.59
CA TRP A 93 -9.87 12.53 2.05
C TRP A 93 -9.69 12.52 3.57
N SER A 94 -10.23 11.49 4.22
CA SER A 94 -10.12 11.32 5.67
C SER A 94 -10.05 9.86 6.08
N THR A 95 -9.47 9.58 7.24
CA THR A 95 -9.41 8.24 7.86
C THR A 95 -10.54 8.00 8.87
N GLN A 96 -11.48 8.94 9.00
CA GLN A 96 -12.55 8.86 9.99
C GLN A 96 -13.44 7.65 9.73
N THR A 97 -13.79 6.95 10.82
CA THR A 97 -14.67 5.77 10.83
C THR A 97 -14.21 4.62 9.93
N VAL A 98 -12.90 4.53 9.66
CA VAL A 98 -12.28 3.38 9.01
C VAL A 98 -11.81 2.41 10.09
N THR A 99 -12.30 1.19 10.07
CA THR A 99 -11.78 0.11 10.93
C THR A 99 -10.99 -0.87 10.08
N GLN A 100 -9.95 -1.49 10.65
CA GLN A 100 -9.10 -2.44 9.92
C GLN A 100 -8.86 -3.69 10.76
N GLN A 101 -8.76 -4.83 10.09
CA GLN A 101 -8.40 -6.11 10.70
C GLN A 101 -7.53 -6.93 9.75
N ILE A 102 -6.61 -7.72 10.29
CA ILE A 102 -5.84 -8.69 9.51
C ILE A 102 -6.71 -9.94 9.37
N THR A 103 -6.96 -10.39 8.15
CA THR A 103 -7.81 -11.55 7.86
C THR A 103 -7.02 -12.78 7.45
N ALA A 104 -5.76 -12.61 7.04
CA ALA A 104 -4.85 -13.70 6.73
C ALA A 104 -3.39 -13.24 6.85
N THR A 105 -2.50 -14.18 7.14
CA THR A 105 -1.05 -13.99 7.12
C THR A 105 -0.43 -15.15 6.37
N GLN A 106 0.40 -14.86 5.37
CA GLN A 106 1.14 -15.86 4.59
C GLN A 106 2.59 -15.43 4.48
N GLY A 107 3.46 -16.05 5.30
CA GLY A 107 4.86 -15.64 5.40
C GLY A 107 5.00 -14.18 5.82
N ALA A 108 5.71 -13.38 5.03
CA ALA A 108 5.94 -11.96 5.26
C ALA A 108 4.82 -11.05 4.72
N LEU A 109 3.67 -11.61 4.32
CA LEU A 109 2.54 -10.86 3.78
C LEU A 109 1.31 -11.01 4.70
N GLU A 110 0.61 -9.90 4.91
CA GLU A 110 -0.68 -9.85 5.60
C GLU A 110 -1.77 -9.35 4.65
N THR A 111 -2.93 -10.01 4.65
CA THR A 111 -4.14 -9.44 4.03
C THR A 111 -4.89 -8.63 5.08
N VAL A 112 -5.05 -7.34 4.82
CA VAL A 112 -5.76 -6.39 5.67
C VAL A 112 -7.10 -6.06 5.03
N LYS A 113 -8.16 -6.18 5.80
CA LYS A 113 -9.51 -5.75 5.41
C LYS A 113 -9.88 -4.49 6.18
N ALA A 114 -10.15 -3.41 5.45
CA ALA A 114 -10.71 -2.19 5.97
C ALA A 114 -12.23 -2.16 5.78
N SER A 115 -12.97 -1.75 6.81
CA SER A 115 -14.41 -1.57 6.75
C SER A 115 -14.77 -0.10 6.91
N VAL A 116 -15.62 0.39 6.02
CA VAL A 116 -16.06 1.78 5.98
C VAL A 116 -17.57 1.79 5.74
N ALA A 117 -18.35 2.49 6.56
CA ALA A 117 -19.78 2.64 6.29
C ALA A 117 -20.01 3.23 4.89
N LYS A 118 -21.04 2.78 4.17
CA LYS A 118 -21.39 3.34 2.84
C LYS A 118 -21.75 4.82 2.89
N GLY A 119 -22.26 5.28 4.04
CA GLY A 119 -22.81 6.63 4.19
C GLY A 119 -24.12 6.81 3.42
N ASN A 120 -24.68 8.01 3.49
CA ASN A 120 -25.99 8.32 2.91
C ASN A 120 -25.91 9.16 1.63
N GLY A 121 -24.70 9.48 1.18
CA GLY A 121 -24.45 10.40 0.05
C GLY A 121 -24.53 9.76 -1.33
N GLY A 122 -24.93 8.49 -1.44
CA GLY A 122 -25.06 7.74 -2.70
C GLY A 122 -23.74 7.33 -3.38
N LYS A 123 -22.62 8.01 -3.05
CA LYS A 123 -21.27 7.69 -3.53
C LYS A 123 -20.24 7.82 -2.42
N ARG A 124 -19.26 6.92 -2.43
CA ARG A 124 -18.10 6.94 -1.54
C ARG A 124 -16.92 6.29 -2.25
N PHE A 125 -15.77 6.92 -2.13
CA PHE A 125 -14.51 6.53 -2.75
C PHE A 125 -13.53 6.14 -1.67
N LEU A 126 -12.72 5.13 -1.92
CA LEU A 126 -11.68 4.66 -1.04
C LEU A 126 -10.34 4.67 -1.77
N ARG A 127 -9.27 4.99 -1.05
CA ARG A 127 -7.90 4.80 -1.54
C ARG A 127 -7.02 4.24 -0.42
N LEU A 128 -6.02 3.47 -0.81
CA LEU A 128 -4.88 3.18 0.04
C LEU A 128 -3.82 4.25 -0.18
N ARG A 129 -3.37 4.87 0.89
CA ARG A 129 -2.21 5.74 0.92
C ARG A 129 -1.07 5.00 1.61
N VAL A 130 0.02 4.80 0.86
CA VAL A 130 1.29 4.32 1.39
C VAL A 130 2.21 5.51 1.60
N SER A 131 2.99 5.51 2.68
CA SER A 131 4.05 6.50 2.90
C SER A 131 5.31 5.78 3.37
N ALA A 132 6.43 6.16 2.77
CA ALA A 132 7.75 5.63 3.10
C ALA A 132 8.06 5.84 4.59
N ALA A 133 8.97 5.02 5.11
CA ALA A 133 9.53 5.25 6.44
C ALA A 133 10.09 6.67 6.52
N ALA A 134 9.89 7.34 7.67
CA ALA A 134 10.58 8.61 7.91
C ALA A 134 12.09 8.37 7.76
N GLY A 135 12.76 9.18 6.94
CA GLY A 135 14.19 9.01 6.68
C GLY A 135 14.97 9.02 8.00
N ASN A 136 15.80 7.99 8.21
CA ASN A 136 16.87 8.03 9.20
C ASN A 136 18.09 8.72 8.61
#